data_AF-A0A141RFH0-F1
#
_entry.id   AF-A0A141RFH0-F1
#
_cell.length_a   1.000
_cell.length_b   1.000
_cell.length_c   1.000
_cell.angle_alpha   90.00
_cell.angle_beta   90.00
_cell.angle_gamma   90.00
#
_symmetry.space_group_name_H-M   'P 1'
#
loop_
_entity.id
_entity.type
_entity.pdbx_description
1 polymer ?
#
loop_
_entity_poly.entity_id
_entity_poly.type
_entity_poly.pdbx_seq_one_letter_code
_entity_poly.pdbx_strand_id
1 'polypeptide(L)'
;RMIKAFGLEDRQSAQFAADAADTGAKNMRVARIDARFDPTIYIAIGAANLLAIGGGSWMVIHGSLTLGQLTSFVMYLGLMIWPMLALAWMFNIVERGSAAYGRIRTMLEEAPAVDDGTEAVPAGRGLLQVAIRDFIYPQASKPSLEQVNFTLQPGQMLGICGPTGAGKSTILALLQRHFDVTHGEIRFHDL
;
A
#
# COMPACT_ATOMS: atom_id res chain seq x y z
N ARG A 1 14.61 -14.64 17.46
CA ARG A 1 15.39 -14.90 18.70
C ARG A 1 14.49 -15.17 19.91
N MET A 2 13.48 -14.34 20.22
CA MET A 2 12.55 -14.61 21.34
C MET A 2 11.79 -15.94 21.22
N ILE A 3 11.25 -16.27 20.04
CA ILE A 3 10.48 -17.53 19.85
C ILE A 3 11.32 -18.75 20.27
N LYS A 4 12.57 -18.83 19.81
CA LYS A 4 13.51 -19.89 20.19
C LYS A 4 13.96 -19.84 21.65
N ALA A 5 14.12 -18.64 22.21
CA ALA A 5 14.55 -18.48 23.60
C ALA A 5 13.47 -18.91 24.60
N PHE A 6 12.20 -18.85 24.21
CA PHE A 6 11.05 -19.24 25.04
C PHE A 6 10.41 -20.58 24.65
N GLY A 7 10.98 -21.32 23.69
CA GLY A 7 10.43 -22.61 23.25
C GLY A 7 9.04 -22.53 22.62
N LEU A 8 8.72 -21.41 21.95
CA LEU A 8 7.39 -21.11 21.42
C LEU A 8 7.20 -21.54 19.95
N GLU A 9 8.14 -22.30 19.39
CA GLU A 9 8.14 -22.71 17.98
C GLU A 9 6.86 -23.44 17.58
N ASP A 10 6.44 -24.43 18.37
CA ASP A 10 5.25 -25.23 18.04
C ASP A 10 3.97 -24.38 18.05
N ARG A 11 3.87 -23.45 19.01
CA ARG A 11 2.74 -22.51 19.10
C ARG A 11 2.71 -21.57 17.90
N GLN A 12 3.84 -20.99 17.53
CA GLN A 12 3.93 -20.08 16.38
C GLN A 12 3.71 -20.82 15.06
N SER A 13 4.21 -22.04 14.94
CA SER A 13 3.97 -22.90 13.78
C SER A 13 2.48 -23.23 13.63
N ALA A 14 1.79 -23.57 14.72
CA ALA A 14 0.36 -23.83 14.70
C ALA A 14 -0.47 -22.59 14.32
N GLN A 15 -0.11 -21.41 14.84
CA GLN A 15 -0.77 -20.15 14.46
C GLN A 15 -0.59 -19.85 12.96
N PHE A 16 0.64 -19.96 12.47
CA PHE A 16 0.93 -19.76 11.04
C PHE A 16 0.19 -20.78 10.16
N ALA A 17 0.13 -22.04 10.57
CA ALA A 17 -0.59 -23.08 9.84
C ALA A 17 -2.10 -22.78 9.75
N ALA A 18 -2.69 -22.24 10.82
CA ALA A 18 -4.09 -21.83 10.82
C ALA A 18 -4.35 -20.67 9.83
N ASP A 19 -3.50 -19.64 9.86
CA ASP A 19 -3.61 -18.49 8.95
C ASP A 19 -3.41 -18.88 7.48
N ALA A 20 -2.45 -19.78 7.22
CA ALA A 20 -2.20 -20.33 5.89
C ALA A 20 -3.38 -21.16 5.39
N ALA A 21 -3.99 -21.98 6.26
CA ALA A 21 -5.16 -22.79 5.92
C ALA A 21 -6.39 -21.92 5.60
N ASP A 22 -6.66 -20.88 6.40
CA ASP A 22 -7.75 -19.93 6.15
C ASP A 22 -7.54 -19.17 4.83
N THR A 23 -6.32 -18.69 4.58
CA THR A 23 -5.95 -18.04 3.32
C THR A 23 -6.13 -18.99 2.13
N GLY A 24 -5.70 -20.25 2.29
CA GLY A 24 -5.89 -21.29 1.29
C GLY A 24 -7.37 -21.56 0.98
N ALA A 25 -8.21 -21.65 2.01
CA ALA A 25 -9.65 -21.86 1.85
C ALA A 25 -10.33 -20.69 1.12
N LYS A 26 -9.94 -19.45 1.43
CA LYS A 26 -10.44 -18.24 0.74
C LYS A 26 -10.03 -18.22 -0.73
N ASN A 27 -8.76 -18.49 -1.03
CA ASN A 27 -8.27 -18.58 -2.41
C ASN A 27 -8.97 -19.70 -3.18
N MET A 28 -9.22 -20.85 -2.56
CA MET A 28 -9.95 -21.95 -3.18
C MET A 28 -11.40 -21.57 -3.49
N ARG A 29 -12.05 -20.76 -2.64
CA ARG A 29 -13.40 -20.24 -2.90
C ARG A 29 -13.42 -19.32 -4.12
N VAL A 30 -12.42 -18.46 -4.28
CA VAL A 30 -12.25 -17.60 -5.48
C VAL A 30 -12.00 -18.48 -6.70
N ALA A 31 -11.08 -19.43 -6.63
CA ALA A 31 -10.74 -20.33 -7.74
C ALA A 31 -11.95 -21.17 -8.21
N ARG A 32 -12.84 -21.60 -7.30
CA ARG A 32 -14.09 -22.29 -7.68
C ARG A 32 -15.08 -21.40 -8.41
N ILE A 33 -15.09 -20.11 -8.12
CA ILE A 33 -15.93 -19.13 -8.83
C ILE A 33 -15.34 -18.92 -10.22
N ASP A 34 -14.02 -18.69 -10.31
CA ASP A 34 -13.31 -18.49 -11.56
C ASP A 34 -13.44 -19.70 -12.49
N ALA A 35 -13.30 -20.93 -11.97
CA ALA A 35 -13.42 -22.18 -12.73
C ALA A 35 -14.81 -22.41 -13.35
N ARG A 36 -15.85 -21.68 -12.93
CA ARG A 36 -17.19 -21.76 -13.54
C ARG A 36 -17.35 -20.83 -14.75
N PHE A 37 -16.47 -19.85 -14.92
CA PHE A 37 -16.54 -18.94 -16.06
C PHE A 37 -16.27 -19.69 -17.37
N ASP A 38 -15.22 -20.50 -17.45
CA ASP A 38 -14.87 -21.21 -18.68
C ASP A 38 -16.01 -22.10 -19.20
N PRO A 39 -16.62 -23.00 -18.39
CA PRO A 39 -17.78 -23.77 -18.83
C PRO A 39 -18.95 -22.89 -19.29
N THR A 40 -19.22 -21.79 -18.58
CA THR A 40 -20.33 -20.89 -18.90
C THR A 40 -20.08 -20.18 -20.24
N ILE A 41 -18.84 -19.73 -20.49
CA ILE A 41 -18.41 -19.12 -21.74
C ILE A 41 -18.54 -20.13 -22.89
N TYR A 42 -18.07 -21.36 -22.72
CA TYR A 42 -18.18 -22.39 -23.76
C TYR A 42 -19.62 -22.77 -24.06
N ILE A 43 -20.49 -22.87 -23.05
CA ILE A 43 -21.93 -23.12 -23.26
C ILE A 43 -22.56 -21.96 -24.05
N ALA A 44 -22.23 -20.71 -23.69
CA ALA A 44 -22.75 -19.53 -24.39
C ALA A 44 -22.27 -19.49 -25.86
N ILE A 45 -20.99 -19.77 -26.11
CA ILE A 45 -20.43 -19.87 -27.47
C ILE A 45 -21.09 -21.01 -28.24
N GLY A 46 -21.26 -22.18 -27.61
CA GLY A 46 -21.92 -23.34 -28.21
C GLY A 46 -23.37 -23.04 -28.59
N ALA A 47 -24.11 -22.38 -27.71
CA ALA A 47 -25.48 -21.94 -27.98
C ALA A 47 -25.53 -20.89 -29.10
N ALA A 48 -24.62 -19.92 -29.11
CA ALA A 48 -24.53 -18.91 -30.18
C ALA A 48 -24.23 -19.55 -31.54
N ASN A 49 -23.30 -20.50 -31.60
CA ASN A 49 -22.99 -21.25 -32.82
C ASN A 49 -24.16 -22.14 -33.26
N LEU A 50 -24.83 -22.80 -32.33
CA LEU A 50 -26.01 -23.61 -32.64
C LEU A 50 -27.14 -22.77 -33.24
N LEU A 51 -27.39 -21.59 -32.67
CA LEU A 51 -28.38 -20.64 -33.20
C LEU A 51 -27.95 -20.07 -34.56
N ALA A 52 -26.68 -19.70 -34.70
CA ALA A 52 -26.12 -19.17 -35.94
C ALA A 52 -26.23 -20.18 -37.09
N ILE A 53 -25.82 -21.43 -36.85
CA ILE A 53 -25.85 -22.49 -37.86
C ILE A 53 -27.30 -22.93 -38.08
N GLY A 54 -28.06 -23.25 -37.03
CA GLY A 54 -29.44 -23.75 -37.17
C GLY A 54 -30.37 -22.73 -37.81
N GLY A 55 -30.42 -21.51 -37.28
CA GLY A 55 -31.22 -20.42 -37.83
C GLY A 55 -30.72 -19.97 -39.20
N GLY A 56 -29.40 -19.85 -39.35
CA GLY A 56 -28.78 -19.48 -40.62
C GLY A 56 -29.03 -20.51 -41.73
N SER A 57 -28.95 -21.81 -41.44
CA SER A 57 -29.28 -22.87 -42.39
C SER A 57 -30.75 -22.82 -42.81
N TRP A 58 -31.67 -22.58 -41.87
CA TRP A 58 -33.08 -22.39 -42.20
C TRP A 58 -33.31 -21.17 -43.13
N MET A 59 -32.61 -20.06 -42.88
CA MET A 59 -32.63 -18.86 -43.72
C MET A 59 -32.04 -19.09 -45.12
N VAL A 60 -31.01 -19.93 -45.23
CA VAL A 60 -30.42 -20.32 -46.53
C VAL A 60 -31.41 -21.14 -47.36
N ILE A 61 -32.13 -22.08 -46.75
CA ILE A 61 -33.14 -22.90 -47.44
C ILE A 61 -34.30 -22.04 -47.96
N HIS A 62 -34.70 -21.00 -47.22
CA HIS A 62 -35.75 -20.06 -47.64
C HIS A 62 -35.26 -18.98 -48.62
N GLY A 63 -34.01 -19.04 -49.08
CA GLY A 63 -33.44 -18.10 -50.06
C GLY A 63 -33.14 -16.70 -49.52
N SER A 64 -33.25 -16.49 -48.20
CA SER A 64 -32.99 -15.18 -47.56
C SER A 64 -31.51 -14.91 -47.28
N LEU A 65 -30.68 -15.96 -47.25
CA LEU A 65 -29.23 -15.89 -47.06
C LEU A 65 -28.52 -16.83 -48.05
N THR A 66 -27.31 -16.49 -48.47
CA THR A 66 -26.45 -17.43 -49.22
C THR A 66 -25.59 -18.25 -48.27
N LEU A 67 -25.11 -19.42 -48.73
CA LEU A 67 -24.18 -20.24 -47.95
C LEU A 67 -22.91 -19.46 -47.58
N GLY A 68 -22.39 -18.64 -48.50
CA GLY A 68 -21.22 -17.79 -48.25
C GLY A 68 -21.45 -16.74 -47.17
N GLN A 69 -22.65 -16.14 -47.12
CA GLN A 69 -23.01 -15.20 -46.07
C GLN A 69 -23.08 -15.88 -44.69
N LEU A 70 -23.62 -17.10 -44.63
CA LEU A 70 -23.65 -17.88 -43.39
C LEU A 70 -22.24 -18.22 -42.89
N THR A 71 -21.35 -18.66 -43.78
CA THR A 71 -19.96 -18.98 -43.41
C THR A 71 -19.22 -17.74 -42.91
N SER A 72 -19.40 -16.59 -43.57
CA SER A 72 -18.79 -15.32 -43.14
C SER A 72 -19.31 -14.87 -41.78
N PHE A 73 -20.62 -15.02 -41.53
CA PHE A 73 -21.22 -14.69 -40.24
C PHE A 73 -20.63 -15.53 -39.10
N VAL A 74 -20.49 -16.84 -39.28
CA VAL A 74 -19.89 -17.74 -38.26
C VAL A 74 -18.42 -17.38 -38.01
N MET A 75 -17.65 -17.03 -39.05
CA MET A 75 -16.27 -16.57 -38.89
C MET A 75 -16.19 -15.27 -38.09
N TYR A 76 -17.05 -14.28 -38.39
CA TYR A 76 -17.10 -13.02 -37.64
C TYR A 76 -17.56 -13.21 -36.20
N LEU A 77 -18.51 -14.13 -35.96
CA LEU A 77 -18.91 -14.52 -34.61
C LEU A 77 -17.71 -15.05 -33.81
N GLY A 78 -16.92 -15.94 -34.42
CA GLY A 78 -15.69 -16.47 -33.81
C GLY A 78 -14.67 -15.39 -33.47
N LEU A 79 -14.46 -14.43 -34.38
CA LEU A 79 -13.56 -13.29 -34.18
C LEU A 79 -14.03 -12.34 -33.07
N MET A 80 -15.34 -12.28 -32.78
CA MET A 80 -15.91 -11.41 -31.76
C MET A 80 -15.77 -11.95 -30.33
N ILE A 81 -15.57 -13.26 -30.16
CA ILE A 81 -15.46 -13.90 -28.83
C ILE A 81 -14.28 -13.32 -28.04
N TRP A 82 -13.10 -13.23 -28.65
CA TRP A 82 -11.88 -12.75 -27.98
C TRP A 82 -11.97 -11.29 -27.54
N PRO A 83 -12.38 -10.33 -28.40
CA PRO A 83 -12.60 -8.94 -28.02
C PRO A 83 -13.59 -8.76 -26.85
N MET A 84 -14.67 -9.55 -26.82
CA MET A 84 -15.64 -9.52 -25.73
C MET A 84 -15.04 -9.95 -24.39
N LEU A 85 -14.22 -11.02 -24.39
CA LEU A 85 -13.50 -11.47 -23.19
C LEU A 85 -12.42 -10.46 -22.77
N ALA A 86 -11.70 -9.89 -23.73
CA ALA A 86 -10.65 -8.89 -23.47
C ALA A 86 -11.22 -7.63 -22.80
N LEU A 87 -12.40 -7.17 -23.21
CA LEU A 87 -13.09 -6.05 -22.56
C LEU A 87 -13.39 -6.35 -21.09
N ALA A 88 -13.89 -7.54 -20.76
CA ALA A 88 -14.15 -7.93 -19.38
C ALA A 88 -12.86 -7.96 -18.53
N TRP A 89 -11.76 -8.48 -19.07
CA TRP A 89 -10.46 -8.45 -18.41
C TRP A 89 -9.90 -7.04 -18.23
N MET A 90 -10.12 -6.17 -19.21
CA MET A 90 -9.74 -4.76 -19.13
C MET A 90 -10.47 -4.06 -17.99
N PHE A 91 -11.77 -4.26 -17.81
CA PHE A 91 -12.48 -3.71 -16.66
C PHE A 91 -11.86 -4.18 -15.34
N ASN A 92 -11.52 -5.47 -15.24
CA ASN A 92 -10.90 -6.01 -14.04
C ASN A 92 -9.50 -5.41 -13.76
N ILE A 93 -8.68 -5.19 -14.81
CA ILE A 93 -7.35 -4.59 -14.65
C ILE A 93 -7.43 -3.13 -14.22
N VAL A 94 -8.38 -2.36 -14.78
CA VAL A 94 -8.59 -0.95 -14.45
C VAL A 94 -9.05 -0.79 -13.00
N GLU A 95 -9.99 -1.61 -12.54
CA GLU A 95 -10.46 -1.60 -11.14
C GLU A 95 -9.31 -1.86 -10.16
N ARG A 96 -8.50 -2.91 -10.40
CA ARG A 96 -7.32 -3.20 -9.57
C ARG A 96 -6.28 -2.09 -9.63
N GLY A 97 -6.07 -1.50 -10.80
CA GLY A 97 -5.17 -0.37 -11.01
C GLY A 97 -5.61 0.86 -10.22
N SER A 98 -6.90 1.19 -10.24
CA SER A 98 -7.51 2.29 -9.49
C SER A 98 -7.28 2.14 -7.98
N ALA A 99 -7.53 0.94 -7.44
CA ALA A 99 -7.29 0.67 -6.02
C ALA A 99 -5.80 0.77 -5.62
N ALA A 100 -4.89 0.32 -6.49
CA ALA A 100 -3.45 0.46 -6.26
C ALA A 100 -3.00 1.93 -6.33
N TYR A 101 -3.49 2.66 -7.31
CA TYR A 101 -3.21 4.08 -7.48
C TYR A 101 -3.68 4.91 -6.29
N GLY A 102 -4.86 4.60 -5.73
CA GLY A 102 -5.37 5.24 -4.52
C GLY A 102 -4.38 5.16 -3.34
N ARG A 103 -3.77 3.99 -3.12
CA ARG A 103 -2.76 3.81 -2.05
C ARG A 103 -1.47 4.58 -2.33
N ILE A 104 -1.00 4.59 -3.58
CA ILE A 104 0.18 5.36 -3.98
C ILE A 104 -0.07 6.85 -3.75
N ARG A 105 -1.25 7.34 -4.16
CA ARG A 105 -1.61 8.74 -3.98
C ARG A 105 -1.62 9.13 -2.50
N THR A 106 -2.22 8.34 -1.63
CA THR A 106 -2.20 8.60 -0.18
C THR A 106 -0.78 8.69 0.37
N MET A 107 0.14 7.84 -0.10
CA MET A 107 1.55 7.90 0.30
C MET A 107 2.24 9.18 -0.21
N LEU A 108 1.94 9.62 -1.43
CA LEU A 108 2.51 10.83 -2.02
C LEU A 108 1.94 12.13 -1.44
N GLU A 109 0.70 12.08 -0.94
CA GLU A 109 0.02 13.21 -0.29
C GLU A 109 0.42 13.40 1.17
N GLU A 110 1.15 12.44 1.77
CA GLU A 110 1.65 12.55 3.14
C GLU A 110 2.61 13.75 3.25
N ALA A 111 2.22 14.74 4.06
CA ALA A 111 3.05 15.92 4.27
C ALA A 111 4.35 15.55 5.02
N PRO A 112 5.49 16.22 4.72
CA PRO A 112 6.70 16.08 5.51
C PRO A 112 6.41 16.37 6.99
N ALA A 113 7.00 15.57 7.88
CA ALA A 113 6.82 15.76 9.32
C ALA A 113 7.51 17.03 9.85
N VAL A 114 8.50 17.55 9.12
CA VAL A 114 9.29 18.74 9.44
C VAL A 114 9.56 19.49 8.14
N ASP A 115 9.25 20.78 8.12
CA ASP A 115 9.54 21.66 6.99
C ASP A 115 10.96 22.23 7.10
N ASP A 116 11.65 22.27 5.96
CA ASP A 116 12.95 22.93 5.85
C ASP A 116 12.79 24.44 6.12
N GLY A 117 13.74 24.99 6.88
CA GLY A 117 13.80 26.43 7.14
C GLY A 117 14.31 27.20 5.93
N THR A 118 14.00 28.49 5.86
CA THR A 118 14.52 29.42 4.83
C THR A 118 15.92 29.93 5.12
N GLU A 119 16.41 29.75 6.34
CA GLU A 119 17.68 30.32 6.80
C GLU A 119 18.83 29.34 6.61
N ALA A 120 19.92 29.83 6.04
CA ALA A 120 21.15 29.07 5.91
C ALA A 120 21.93 29.12 7.23
N VAL A 121 22.18 27.95 7.81
CA VAL A 121 22.97 27.83 9.04
C VAL A 121 24.45 28.19 8.73
N PRO A 122 25.07 29.13 9.49
CA PRO A 122 26.47 29.48 9.31
C PRO A 122 27.40 28.26 9.48
N ALA A 123 28.46 28.19 8.66
CA ALA A 123 29.46 27.14 8.81
C ALA A 123 30.35 27.40 10.03
N GLY A 124 30.54 26.39 10.90
CA GLY A 124 31.48 26.46 12.02
C GLY A 124 30.93 25.92 13.33
N ARG A 125 31.64 26.19 14.43
CA ARG A 125 31.15 25.90 15.78
C ARG A 125 30.33 27.09 16.27
N GLY A 126 29.08 26.83 16.65
CA GLY A 126 28.15 27.83 17.18
C GLY A 126 27.82 27.59 18.64
N LEU A 127 27.22 28.61 19.25
CA LEU A 127 26.52 28.50 20.52
C LEU A 127 25.24 27.68 20.30
N LEU A 128 25.03 26.64 21.10
CA LEU A 128 23.78 25.87 21.12
C LEU A 128 23.03 26.20 22.41
N GLN A 129 21.82 26.73 22.29
CA GLN A 129 20.93 27.00 23.40
C GLN A 129 19.69 26.11 23.28
N VAL A 130 19.38 25.35 24.34
CA VAL A 130 18.20 24.50 24.41
C VAL A 130 17.35 24.99 25.56
N ALA A 131 16.10 25.35 25.28
CA ALA A 131 15.12 25.79 26.25
C ALA A 131 13.75 25.14 25.94
N ILE A 132 13.60 23.88 26.33
CA ILE A 132 12.38 23.08 26.09
C ILE A 132 11.53 23.10 27.36
N ARG A 133 10.30 23.61 27.28
CA ARG A 133 9.35 23.58 28.40
C ARG A 133 8.71 22.22 28.54
N ASP A 134 8.20 21.68 27.43
CA ASP A 134 7.69 20.32 27.33
C ASP A 134 7.84 19.79 25.91
N PHE A 135 7.92 18.47 25.79
CA PHE A 135 7.83 17.79 24.51
C PHE A 135 7.07 16.47 24.65
N ILE A 136 6.06 16.29 23.80
CA ILE A 136 5.22 15.09 23.74
C ILE A 136 5.31 14.54 22.32
N TYR A 137 5.65 13.26 22.16
CA TYR A 137 5.60 12.62 20.84
C TYR A 137 4.15 12.59 20.32
N PRO A 138 3.92 12.66 18.99
CA PRO A 138 2.56 12.67 18.42
C PRO A 138 1.68 11.49 18.83
N GLN A 139 2.29 10.33 19.11
CA GLN A 139 1.62 9.09 19.50
C GLN A 139 1.54 8.89 21.03
N ALA A 140 2.09 9.82 21.82
CA ALA A 140 2.19 9.71 23.27
C ALA A 140 1.21 10.66 23.97
N SER A 141 0.70 10.23 25.12
CA SER A 141 -0.16 11.05 25.99
C SER A 141 0.60 11.74 27.12
N LYS A 142 1.86 11.36 27.35
CA LYS A 142 2.71 11.90 28.41
C LYS A 142 3.94 12.59 27.82
N PRO A 143 4.39 13.70 28.42
CA PRO A 143 5.63 14.37 28.03
C PRO A 143 6.82 13.44 28.23
N SER A 144 7.68 13.42 27.22
CA SER A 144 8.96 12.70 27.23
C SER A 144 10.10 13.58 27.76
N LEU A 145 9.94 14.90 27.70
CA LEU A 145 10.84 15.89 28.28
C LEU A 145 10.01 16.99 28.94
N GLU A 146 10.49 17.48 30.09
CA GLU A 146 9.91 18.61 30.82
C GLU A 146 11.06 19.49 31.33
N GLN A 147 10.97 20.81 31.11
CA GLN A 147 11.87 21.83 31.66
C GLN A 147 13.37 21.58 31.41
N VAL A 148 13.73 21.21 30.17
CA VAL A 148 15.13 20.98 29.78
C VAL A 148 15.75 22.28 29.30
N ASN A 149 16.68 22.83 30.09
CA ASN A 149 17.36 24.08 29.79
C ASN A 149 18.88 23.91 29.92
N PHE A 150 19.63 24.08 28.83
CA PHE A 150 21.09 24.11 28.87
C PHE A 150 21.68 24.91 27.70
N THR A 151 22.89 25.42 27.91
CA THR A 151 23.65 26.17 26.91
C THR A 151 25.02 25.51 26.74
N LEU A 152 25.40 25.22 25.50
CA LEU A 152 26.68 24.62 25.14
C LEU A 152 27.51 25.59 24.30
N GLN A 153 28.66 26.01 24.83
CA GLN A 153 29.59 26.91 24.14
C GLN A 153 30.40 26.16 23.06
N PRO A 154 30.90 26.86 22.03
CA PRO A 154 31.78 26.27 21.02
C PRO A 154 32.97 25.51 21.65
N GLY A 155 33.10 24.23 21.32
CA GLY A 155 34.19 23.37 21.79
C GLY A 155 33.98 22.72 23.16
N GLN A 156 32.86 22.98 23.83
CA GLN A 156 32.46 22.23 25.03
C GLN A 156 31.87 20.86 24.67
N MET A 157 31.99 19.91 25.59
CA MET A 157 31.40 18.59 25.49
C MET A 157 30.38 18.40 26.62
N LEU A 158 29.15 18.03 26.25
CA LEU A 158 28.08 17.69 27.19
C LEU A 158 27.89 16.18 27.25
N GLY A 159 27.99 15.61 28.45
CA GLY A 159 27.59 14.23 28.72
C GLY A 159 26.19 14.16 29.29
N ILE A 160 25.28 13.41 28.65
CA ILE A 160 23.91 13.19 29.13
C ILE A 160 23.79 11.76 29.65
N CYS A 161 23.61 11.61 30.97
CA CYS A 161 23.52 10.32 31.65
C CYS A 161 22.20 10.21 32.43
N GLY A 162 21.68 8.98 32.58
CA GLY A 162 20.42 8.74 33.30
C GLY A 162 19.81 7.37 32.98
N PRO A 163 18.76 6.95 33.70
CA PRO A 163 18.15 5.63 33.54
C PRO A 163 17.49 5.45 32.17
N THR A 164 17.24 4.20 31.77
CA THR A 164 16.52 3.88 30.52
C THR A 164 15.15 4.53 30.53
N GLY A 165 14.75 5.16 29.41
CA GLY A 165 13.47 5.87 29.30
C GLY A 165 13.48 7.33 29.79
N ALA A 166 14.58 7.85 30.34
CA ALA A 166 14.67 9.24 30.83
C ALA A 166 14.74 10.33 29.74
N GLY A 167 14.37 10.06 28.48
CA GLY A 167 14.32 11.09 27.42
C GLY A 167 15.66 11.47 26.77
N LYS A 168 16.80 10.86 27.14
CA LYS A 168 18.14 11.17 26.58
C LYS A 168 18.18 11.09 25.04
N SER A 169 17.63 10.02 24.47
CA SER A 169 17.54 9.85 23.01
C SER A 169 16.56 10.83 22.37
N THR A 170 15.54 11.27 23.11
CA THR A 170 14.59 12.30 22.67
C THR A 170 15.27 13.65 22.51
N ILE A 171 16.14 14.04 23.44
CA ILE A 171 16.94 15.28 23.32
C ILE A 171 17.77 15.26 22.03
N LEU A 172 18.45 14.14 21.74
CA LEU A 172 19.25 14.00 20.52
C LEU A 172 18.40 14.04 19.25
N ALA A 173 17.19 13.48 19.28
CA ALA A 173 16.26 13.51 18.15
C ALA A 173 15.75 14.93 17.87
N LEU A 174 15.49 15.72 18.92
CA LEU A 174 15.08 17.13 18.79
C LEU A 174 16.22 18.03 18.31
N LEU A 175 17.45 17.80 18.78
CA LEU A 175 18.63 18.52 18.28
C LEU A 175 18.90 18.28 16.80
N GLN A 176 18.60 17.08 16.30
CA GLN A 176 18.65 16.75 14.87
C GLN A 176 17.37 17.14 14.12
N ARG A 177 16.43 17.80 14.81
CA ARG A 177 15.14 18.22 14.28
C ARG A 177 14.36 17.10 13.58
N HIS A 178 14.40 15.89 14.13
CA HIS A 178 13.51 14.79 13.70
C HIS A 178 12.04 15.05 14.09
N PHE A 179 11.82 15.93 15.06
CA PHE A 179 10.53 16.41 15.51
C PHE A 179 10.67 17.89 15.87
N ASP A 180 9.64 18.69 15.58
CA ASP A 180 9.60 20.08 16.02
C ASP A 180 9.13 20.18 17.49
N VAL A 181 9.67 21.16 18.20
CA VAL A 181 9.31 21.48 19.59
C VAL A 181 8.09 22.40 19.58
N THR A 182 7.02 22.03 20.28
CA THR A 182 5.80 22.84 20.37
C THR A 182 5.89 23.92 21.46
N HIS A 183 6.51 23.61 22.61
CA HIS A 183 6.68 24.54 23.72
C HIS A 183 8.14 24.68 24.13
N GLY A 184 8.77 25.74 23.63
CA GLY A 184 10.18 26.03 23.86
C GLY A 184 10.90 26.30 22.54
N GLU A 185 12.22 26.34 22.59
CA GLU A 185 13.06 26.59 21.43
C GLU A 185 14.43 25.92 21.57
N ILE A 186 15.02 25.61 20.41
CA ILE A 186 16.39 25.14 20.28
C ILE A 186 17.04 26.09 19.28
N ARG A 187 18.07 26.81 19.73
CA ARG A 187 18.77 27.79 18.90
C ARG A 187 20.22 27.40 18.64
N PHE A 188 20.69 27.61 17.43
CA PHE A 188 22.07 27.40 17.03
C PHE A 188 22.61 28.63 16.30
N HIS A 189 23.73 29.19 16.77
CA HIS A 189 24.21 30.52 16.34
C HIS A 189 23.20 31.67 16.62
N ASP A 190 22.41 31.53 17.68
CA ASP A 190 21.32 32.46 18.05
C ASP A 190 20.18 32.57 17.00
N LEU A 191 20.13 31.62 16.05
CA LEU A 191 19.01 31.34 15.15
C LEU A 191 18.10 30.27 15.76
#